data_AF-A0A924SXW5-F1
#
_entry.id   AF-A0A924SXW5-F1
#
_cell.length_a   1.000
_cell.length_b   1.000
_cell.length_c   1.000
_cell.angle_alpha   90.00
_cell.angle_beta   90.00
_cell.angle_gamma   90.00
#
_symmetry.space_group_name_H-M   'P 1'
#
loop_
_entity.id
_entity.type
_entity.pdbx_description
1 polymer ?
#
loop_
_entity_poly.entity_id
_entity_poly.type
_entity_poly.pdbx_seq_one_letter_code
_entity_poly.pdbx_strand_id
1 'polypeptide(L)'
;MALIVQKYGGTSVANPERIRNVARRVARYKAMGHQIVVVVSAMSGETNRLISLAKELMEDPDPRELDAIVSTGVQVTIGMTALALIELGIKAKSYTGAQVKILTDDAHTKARILNINQHNLKADLDAGYVCVVAGFQGVDADGNITTLGRGGSDTTGVALAAALGADECQIYTDVDGVYTTDPRVVPEARRLKSITFEEMLELASQGSKVLQIRSVEFAGKYKVKLRVLSSFEEEGDGTLITFEEDGKDNDMEEPIISGIAFNRD
;
A
#
# COMPACT_ATOMS: atom_id res chain seq x y z
N MET A 1 17.09 -5.40 13.50
CA MET A 1 16.52 -6.08 12.33
C MET A 1 15.02 -5.93 12.43
N ALA A 2 14.40 -5.25 11.47
CA ALA A 2 12.97 -4.94 11.47
C ALA A 2 12.28 -5.64 10.29
N LEU A 3 10.99 -5.93 10.42
CA LEU A 3 10.11 -6.37 9.34
C LEU A 3 9.33 -5.16 8.82
N ILE A 4 9.51 -4.83 7.55
CA ILE A 4 8.88 -3.67 6.92
C ILE A 4 8.02 -4.14 5.75
N VAL A 5 6.78 -3.65 5.70
CA VAL A 5 5.90 -3.82 4.54
C VAL A 5 5.93 -2.55 3.71
N GLN A 6 6.39 -2.63 2.46
CA GLN A 6 6.46 -1.50 1.55
C GLN A 6 5.42 -1.64 0.45
N LYS A 7 4.41 -0.77 0.45
CA LYS A 7 3.41 -0.70 -0.61
C LYS A 7 3.80 0.35 -1.64
N TYR A 8 3.71 0.01 -2.93
CA TYR A 8 3.96 0.91 -4.05
C TYR A 8 2.69 1.13 -4.89
N GLY A 9 2.34 2.39 -5.11
CA GLY A 9 1.23 2.80 -5.98
C GLY A 9 1.49 2.59 -7.46
N GLY A 10 0.45 2.69 -8.30
CA GLY A 10 0.58 2.44 -9.75
C GLY A 10 1.57 3.38 -10.46
N THR A 11 1.72 4.62 -10.01
CA THR A 11 2.71 5.58 -10.52
C THR A 11 4.15 5.20 -10.09
N SER A 12 4.32 4.56 -8.94
CA SER A 12 5.60 4.03 -8.47
C SER A 12 6.10 2.83 -9.28
N VAL A 13 5.18 2.12 -9.96
CA VAL A 13 5.48 0.94 -10.78
C VAL A 13 5.00 1.11 -12.23
N ALA A 14 4.88 2.36 -12.71
CA ALA A 14 4.22 2.67 -13.98
C ALA A 14 4.85 2.02 -15.22
N ASN A 15 6.15 1.69 -15.15
CA ASN A 15 6.91 1.11 -16.26
C ASN A 15 8.15 0.35 -15.72
N PRO A 16 8.89 -0.38 -16.57
CA PRO A 16 10.05 -1.15 -16.14
C PRO A 16 11.14 -0.32 -15.43
N GLU A 17 11.38 0.92 -15.85
CA GLU A 17 12.37 1.79 -15.20
C GLU A 17 11.97 2.10 -13.75
N ARG A 18 10.69 2.45 -13.54
CA ARG A 18 10.12 2.70 -12.21
C ARG A 18 10.18 1.45 -11.33
N ILE A 19 9.88 0.27 -11.91
CA ILE A 19 10.01 -1.02 -11.20
C ILE A 19 11.46 -1.30 -10.79
N ARG A 20 12.45 -1.00 -11.64
CA ARG A 20 13.87 -1.10 -11.25
C ARG A 20 14.22 -0.15 -10.11
N ASN A 21 13.67 1.07 -10.10
CA ASN A 21 13.88 2.02 -9.00
C ASN A 21 13.30 1.47 -7.67
N VAL A 22 12.12 0.85 -7.71
CA VAL A 22 11.53 0.13 -6.56
C VAL A 22 12.46 -0.99 -6.10
N ALA A 23 12.96 -1.83 -7.02
CA ALA A 23 13.87 -2.92 -6.68
C ALA A 23 15.17 -2.42 -6.03
N ARG A 24 15.79 -1.34 -6.55
CA ARG A 24 16.98 -0.72 -5.93
C ARG A 24 16.70 -0.15 -4.54
N ARG A 25 15.50 0.38 -4.30
CA ARG A 25 15.08 0.86 -2.98
C ARG A 25 14.97 -0.30 -1.99
N VAL A 26 14.25 -1.35 -2.38
CA VAL A 26 14.12 -2.57 -1.57
C VAL A 26 15.48 -3.20 -1.28
N ALA A 27 16.40 -3.18 -2.25
CA ALA A 27 17.78 -3.65 -2.09
C ALA A 27 18.53 -2.92 -0.98
N ARG A 28 18.38 -1.59 -0.87
CA ARG A 28 18.99 -0.78 0.19
C ARG A 28 18.49 -1.20 1.56
N TYR A 29 17.17 -1.35 1.73
CA TYR A 29 16.58 -1.84 2.98
C TYR A 29 17.04 -3.26 3.33
N LYS A 30 17.15 -4.14 2.33
CA LYS A 30 17.65 -5.50 2.54
C LYS A 30 19.12 -5.50 2.99
N ALA A 31 19.95 -4.62 2.42
CA ALA A 31 21.36 -4.47 2.81
C ALA A 31 21.54 -3.95 4.24
N MET A 32 20.58 -3.18 4.76
CA MET A 32 20.52 -2.78 6.18
C MET A 32 20.07 -3.91 7.11
N GLY A 33 19.79 -5.11 6.57
CA GLY A 33 19.42 -6.30 7.34
C GLY A 33 17.94 -6.43 7.63
N HIS A 34 17.06 -5.64 6.99
CA HIS A 34 15.61 -5.75 7.20
C HIS A 34 14.99 -6.93 6.45
N GLN A 35 13.92 -7.50 7.00
CA GLN A 35 13.00 -8.37 6.25
C GLN A 35 11.96 -7.49 5.56
N ILE A 36 11.69 -7.75 4.27
CA ILE A 36 10.85 -6.87 3.45
C ILE A 36 9.76 -7.68 2.76
N VAL A 37 8.52 -7.22 2.92
CA VAL A 37 7.38 -7.59 2.07
C VAL A 37 7.06 -6.39 1.18
N VAL A 38 7.01 -6.61 -0.12
CA VAL A 38 6.66 -5.58 -1.11
C VAL A 38 5.23 -5.83 -1.56
N VAL A 39 4.36 -4.83 -1.46
CA VAL A 39 3.01 -4.86 -2.04
C VAL A 39 2.99 -3.93 -3.23
N VAL A 40 2.53 -4.40 -4.39
CA VAL A 40 2.43 -3.54 -5.59
C VAL A 40 0.99 -3.43 -6.07
N SER A 41 0.68 -2.29 -6.67
CA SER A 41 -0.54 -2.09 -7.46
C SER A 41 -0.30 -2.56 -8.90
N ALA A 42 -1.34 -2.54 -9.75
CA ALA A 42 -1.13 -2.62 -11.18
C ALA A 42 -0.33 -1.39 -11.68
N MET A 43 0.39 -1.54 -12.79
CA MET A 43 1.04 -0.41 -13.46
C MET A 43 0.02 0.68 -13.80
N SER A 44 0.46 1.94 -13.76
CA SER A 44 -0.40 3.11 -13.99
C SER A 44 -1.27 2.96 -15.24
N GLY A 45 -2.59 3.11 -15.08
CA GLY A 45 -3.56 3.02 -16.17
C GLY A 45 -4.06 1.60 -16.49
N GLU A 46 -3.38 0.54 -16.07
CA GLU A 46 -3.76 -0.84 -16.45
C GLU A 46 -5.10 -1.27 -15.88
N THR A 47 -5.40 -0.96 -14.61
CA THR A 47 -6.72 -1.29 -14.02
C THR A 47 -7.84 -0.59 -14.80
N ASN A 48 -7.67 0.68 -15.15
CA ASN A 48 -8.68 1.41 -15.93
C ASN A 48 -8.84 0.82 -17.33
N ARG A 49 -7.74 0.46 -17.99
CA ARG A 49 -7.76 -0.20 -19.31
C ARG A 49 -8.54 -1.50 -19.26
N LEU A 50 -8.31 -2.34 -18.24
CA LEU A 50 -8.99 -3.61 -18.05
C LEU A 50 -10.49 -3.43 -17.78
N ILE A 51 -10.87 -2.45 -16.94
CA ILE A 51 -12.28 -2.11 -16.68
C ILE A 51 -12.97 -1.63 -17.97
N SER A 52 -12.33 -0.72 -18.72
CA SER A 52 -12.88 -0.22 -19.99
C SER A 52 -13.09 -1.35 -20.99
N LEU A 53 -12.12 -2.26 -21.12
CA LEU A 53 -12.22 -3.41 -22.01
C LEU A 53 -13.39 -4.35 -21.64
N ALA A 54 -13.62 -4.59 -20.35
CA ALA A 54 -14.78 -5.36 -19.90
C ALA A 54 -16.09 -4.63 -20.25
N LYS A 55 -16.12 -3.30 -20.11
CA LYS A 55 -17.28 -2.47 -20.44
C LYS A 55 -17.61 -2.38 -21.93
N GLU A 56 -16.61 -2.55 -22.80
CA GLU A 56 -16.84 -2.69 -24.24
C GLU A 56 -17.61 -3.97 -24.59
N LEU A 57 -17.52 -5.00 -23.77
CA LEU A 57 -18.29 -6.25 -23.93
C LEU A 57 -19.66 -6.19 -23.24
N MET A 58 -19.74 -5.59 -22.05
CA MET A 58 -20.95 -5.52 -21.24
C MET A 58 -20.97 -4.22 -20.44
N GLU A 59 -21.99 -3.37 -20.63
CA GLU A 59 -22.06 -2.04 -20.00
C GLU A 59 -21.95 -2.08 -18.46
N ASP A 60 -22.58 -3.09 -17.85
CA ASP A 60 -22.49 -3.42 -16.43
C ASP A 60 -21.93 -4.85 -16.26
N PRO A 61 -20.59 -5.02 -16.30
CA PRO A 61 -19.97 -6.34 -16.23
C PRO A 61 -20.32 -7.06 -14.92
N ASP A 62 -20.48 -8.37 -14.99
CA ASP A 62 -20.63 -9.20 -13.79
C ASP A 62 -19.47 -8.93 -12.80
N PRO A 63 -19.76 -8.55 -11.54
CA PRO A 63 -18.73 -8.18 -10.56
C PRO A 63 -17.68 -9.26 -10.31
N ARG A 64 -18.05 -10.53 -10.33
CA ARG A 64 -17.14 -11.65 -10.10
C ARG A 64 -16.14 -11.78 -11.25
N GLU A 65 -16.63 -11.70 -12.48
CA GLU A 65 -15.76 -11.75 -13.66
C GLU A 65 -14.90 -10.49 -13.79
N LEU A 66 -15.45 -9.33 -13.39
CA LEU A 66 -14.67 -8.09 -13.35
C LEU A 66 -13.48 -8.21 -12.39
N ASP A 67 -13.70 -8.76 -11.19
CA ASP A 67 -12.62 -9.02 -10.22
C ASP A 67 -11.54 -9.94 -10.80
N ALA A 68 -11.95 -11.02 -11.50
CA ALA A 68 -11.02 -11.91 -12.19
C ALA A 68 -10.18 -11.14 -13.22
N ILE A 69 -10.81 -10.30 -14.05
CA ILE A 69 -10.15 -9.50 -15.09
C ILE A 69 -9.15 -8.52 -14.47
N VAL A 70 -9.59 -7.65 -13.54
CA VAL A 70 -8.75 -6.55 -13.04
C VAL A 70 -7.60 -7.04 -12.15
N SER A 71 -7.74 -8.22 -11.53
CA SER A 71 -6.67 -8.81 -10.71
C SER A 71 -5.39 -9.11 -11.50
N THR A 72 -5.53 -9.38 -12.81
CA THR A 72 -4.42 -9.76 -13.70
C THR A 72 -3.38 -8.65 -13.84
N GLY A 73 -3.79 -7.37 -13.82
CA GLY A 73 -2.86 -6.24 -13.94
C GLY A 73 -1.85 -6.18 -12.78
N VAL A 74 -2.29 -6.57 -11.58
CA VAL A 74 -1.39 -6.65 -10.41
C VAL A 74 -0.50 -7.88 -10.49
N GLN A 75 -1.02 -8.99 -11.02
CA GLN A 75 -0.26 -10.24 -11.19
C GLN A 75 0.93 -10.08 -12.15
N VAL A 76 0.79 -9.28 -13.21
CA VAL A 76 1.91 -8.89 -14.07
C VAL A 76 2.97 -8.13 -13.27
N THR A 77 2.53 -7.17 -12.46
CA THR A 77 3.42 -6.23 -11.75
C THR A 77 4.25 -6.93 -10.66
N ILE A 78 3.68 -7.89 -9.93
CA ILE A 78 4.45 -8.68 -8.93
C ILE A 78 5.55 -9.51 -9.59
N GLY A 79 5.29 -10.08 -10.78
CA GLY A 79 6.27 -10.87 -11.52
C GLY A 79 7.42 -10.00 -12.00
N MET A 80 7.11 -8.84 -12.60
CA MET A 80 8.12 -7.88 -13.05
C MET A 80 8.97 -7.35 -11.90
N THR A 81 8.35 -7.07 -10.75
CA THR A 81 9.06 -6.60 -9.55
C THR A 81 9.98 -7.68 -8.97
N ALA A 82 9.52 -8.93 -8.93
CA ALA A 82 10.35 -10.05 -8.51
C ALA A 82 11.54 -10.26 -9.45
N LEU A 83 11.35 -10.16 -10.78
CA LEU A 83 12.44 -10.24 -11.75
C LEU A 83 13.49 -9.12 -11.54
N ALA A 84 13.05 -7.88 -11.33
CA ALA A 84 13.96 -6.76 -11.08
C ALA A 84 14.77 -6.94 -9.78
N LEU A 85 14.20 -7.55 -8.75
CA LEU A 85 14.94 -7.90 -7.52
C LEU A 85 15.95 -9.03 -7.76
N ILE A 86 15.56 -10.06 -8.52
CA ILE A 86 16.43 -11.19 -8.88
C ILE A 86 17.62 -10.71 -9.72
N GLU A 87 17.40 -9.77 -10.65
CA GLU A 87 18.45 -9.13 -11.44
C GLU A 87 19.52 -8.44 -10.55
N LEU A 88 19.11 -7.92 -9.39
CA LEU A 88 20.01 -7.33 -8.38
C LEU A 88 20.64 -8.38 -7.45
N GLY A 89 20.47 -9.68 -7.71
CA GLY A 89 20.99 -10.76 -6.88
C GLY A 89 20.19 -11.01 -5.60
N ILE A 90 18.99 -10.45 -5.47
CA ILE A 90 18.14 -10.61 -4.30
C ILE A 90 17.20 -11.79 -4.51
N LYS A 91 17.15 -12.72 -3.55
CA LYS A 91 16.11 -13.75 -3.52
C LYS A 91 14.75 -13.09 -3.40
N ALA A 92 13.92 -13.21 -4.43
CA ALA A 92 12.57 -12.65 -4.42
C ALA A 92 11.56 -13.67 -4.95
N LYS A 93 10.33 -13.58 -4.46
CA LYS A 93 9.23 -14.45 -4.88
C LYS A 93 7.92 -13.69 -4.92
N SER A 94 7.19 -13.86 -6.01
CA SER A 94 5.89 -13.23 -6.20
C SER A 94 4.75 -14.07 -5.61
N TYR A 95 3.72 -13.39 -5.13
CA TYR A 95 2.55 -13.99 -4.48
C TYR A 95 1.26 -13.29 -4.93
N THR A 96 0.29 -14.08 -5.40
CA THR A 96 -1.10 -13.62 -5.54
C THR A 96 -1.81 -13.60 -4.17
N GLY A 97 -2.97 -12.94 -4.09
CA GLY A 97 -3.79 -12.94 -2.88
C GLY A 97 -4.18 -14.36 -2.45
N ALA A 98 -4.48 -15.24 -3.42
CA ALA A 98 -4.76 -16.66 -3.21
C ALA A 98 -3.55 -17.44 -2.64
N GLN A 99 -2.34 -17.18 -3.13
CA GLN A 99 -1.12 -17.85 -2.67
C GLN A 99 -0.71 -17.45 -1.25
N VAL A 100 -1.02 -16.21 -0.85
CA VAL A 100 -0.95 -15.76 0.54
C VAL A 100 -2.14 -16.29 1.37
N LYS A 101 -3.26 -16.61 0.73
CA LYS A 101 -4.55 -16.92 1.36
C LYS A 101 -5.10 -15.72 2.13
N ILE A 102 -5.24 -14.59 1.43
CA ILE A 102 -6.01 -13.43 1.89
C ILE A 102 -7.50 -13.77 1.69
N LEU A 103 -8.14 -14.26 2.74
CA LEU A 103 -9.55 -14.61 2.74
C LEU A 103 -10.40 -13.34 2.83
N THR A 104 -11.40 -13.21 1.97
CA THR A 104 -12.38 -12.12 2.00
C THR A 104 -13.81 -12.64 2.10
N ASP A 105 -14.76 -11.71 2.27
CA ASP A 105 -16.16 -11.96 1.89
C ASP A 105 -16.31 -12.02 0.36
N ASP A 106 -17.53 -12.31 -0.10
CA ASP A 106 -17.94 -12.47 -1.50
C ASP A 106 -18.46 -11.16 -2.13
N ALA A 107 -18.26 -10.02 -1.45
CA ALA A 107 -18.70 -8.71 -1.92
C ALA A 107 -17.75 -8.17 -3.00
N HIS A 108 -17.77 -8.81 -4.18
CA HIS A 108 -16.96 -8.48 -5.35
C HIS A 108 -16.89 -6.97 -5.62
N THR A 109 -15.76 -6.49 -6.13
CA THR A 109 -15.39 -5.07 -6.32
C THR A 109 -15.14 -4.25 -5.06
N LYS A 110 -15.51 -4.75 -3.86
CA LYS A 110 -15.41 -4.02 -2.59
C LYS A 110 -15.24 -4.94 -1.37
N ALA A 111 -14.63 -6.10 -1.59
CA ALA A 111 -14.56 -7.16 -0.61
C ALA A 111 -13.80 -6.73 0.65
N ARG A 112 -14.08 -7.41 1.77
CA ARG A 112 -13.45 -7.18 3.07
C ARG A 112 -12.57 -8.34 3.47
N ILE A 113 -11.32 -8.04 3.83
CA ILE A 113 -10.39 -9.04 4.36
C ILE A 113 -10.93 -9.55 5.69
N LEU A 114 -11.13 -10.87 5.77
CA LEU A 114 -11.57 -11.59 6.95
C LEU A 114 -10.37 -12.21 7.69
N ASN A 115 -9.41 -12.76 6.93
CA ASN A 115 -8.23 -13.42 7.50
C ASN A 115 -7.06 -13.42 6.50
N ILE A 116 -5.83 -13.53 7.01
CA ILE A 116 -4.61 -13.69 6.22
C ILE A 116 -3.78 -14.83 6.81
N ASN A 117 -3.44 -15.82 5.99
CA ASN A 117 -2.53 -16.88 6.39
C ASN A 117 -1.06 -16.46 6.19
N GLN A 118 -0.36 -16.18 7.29
CA GLN A 118 1.03 -15.76 7.23
C GLN A 118 2.06 -16.88 7.00
N HIS A 119 1.68 -18.16 7.03
CA HIS A 119 2.63 -19.28 7.06
C HIS A 119 3.61 -19.28 5.89
N ASN A 120 3.10 -19.15 4.66
CA ASN A 120 3.91 -19.19 3.45
C ASN A 120 4.83 -17.97 3.33
N LEU A 121 4.35 -16.79 3.73
CA LEU A 121 5.16 -15.56 3.70
C LEU A 121 6.28 -15.62 4.74
N LYS A 122 5.96 -16.05 5.96
CA LYS A 122 6.94 -16.13 7.05
C LYS A 122 8.05 -17.12 6.74
N ALA A 123 7.72 -18.31 6.24
CA ALA A 123 8.71 -19.30 5.84
C ALA A 123 9.71 -18.76 4.80
N ASP A 124 9.23 -18.03 3.79
CA ASP A 124 10.09 -17.46 2.76
C ASP A 124 10.88 -16.24 3.25
N LEU A 125 10.28 -15.39 4.10
CA LEU A 125 11.00 -14.31 4.78
C LEU A 125 12.14 -14.84 5.65
N ASP A 126 11.92 -15.94 6.38
CA ASP A 126 12.93 -16.61 7.21
C ASP A 126 14.02 -17.27 6.36
N ALA A 127 13.68 -17.75 5.16
CA ALA A 127 14.64 -18.23 4.15
C ALA A 127 15.39 -17.09 3.40
N GLY A 128 15.13 -15.83 3.78
CA GLY A 128 15.83 -14.65 3.27
C GLY A 128 15.22 -14.05 2.00
N TYR A 129 14.06 -14.50 1.55
CA TYR A 129 13.37 -13.94 0.39
C TYR A 129 12.79 -12.55 0.70
N VAL A 130 12.70 -11.73 -0.35
CA VAL A 130 11.76 -10.61 -0.42
C VAL A 130 10.46 -11.14 -1.02
N CYS A 131 9.37 -11.05 -0.28
CA CYS A 131 8.05 -11.48 -0.75
C CYS A 131 7.35 -10.33 -1.47
N VAL A 132 7.01 -10.51 -2.75
CA VAL A 132 6.32 -9.50 -3.57
C VAL A 132 4.86 -9.90 -3.74
N VAL A 133 3.95 -9.25 -3.03
CA VAL A 133 2.54 -9.61 -2.95
C VAL A 133 1.69 -8.71 -3.84
N ALA A 134 0.70 -9.30 -4.50
CA ALA A 134 -0.31 -8.56 -5.25
C ALA A 134 -1.22 -7.82 -4.28
N GLY A 135 -1.21 -6.49 -4.35
CA GLY A 135 -2.22 -5.69 -3.65
C GLY A 135 -3.61 -5.87 -4.25
N PHE A 136 -4.62 -5.32 -3.57
CA PHE A 136 -5.99 -5.16 -4.08
C PHE A 136 -6.81 -6.45 -4.26
N GLN A 137 -6.19 -7.64 -4.26
CA GLN A 137 -6.88 -8.91 -4.48
C GLN A 137 -6.90 -9.83 -3.25
N GLY A 138 -7.91 -10.69 -3.19
CA GLY A 138 -8.07 -11.78 -2.23
C GLY A 138 -8.78 -12.97 -2.86
N VAL A 139 -9.25 -13.89 -2.02
CA VAL A 139 -10.14 -14.99 -2.40
C VAL A 139 -11.26 -15.14 -1.38
N ASP A 140 -12.46 -15.46 -1.84
CA ASP A 140 -13.57 -15.82 -0.94
C ASP A 140 -13.46 -17.28 -0.46
N ALA A 141 -14.48 -17.75 0.28
CA ALA A 141 -14.52 -19.10 0.82
C ALA A 141 -14.62 -20.20 -0.25
N ASP A 142 -15.14 -19.88 -1.44
CA ASP A 142 -15.31 -20.80 -2.56
C ASP A 142 -14.10 -20.78 -3.52
N GLY A 143 -13.14 -19.88 -3.26
CA GLY A 143 -11.92 -19.73 -4.05
C GLY A 143 -12.06 -18.79 -5.25
N ASN A 144 -13.13 -17.99 -5.32
CA ASN A 144 -13.26 -16.96 -6.34
C ASN A 144 -12.31 -15.81 -6.04
N ILE A 145 -11.74 -15.21 -7.09
CA ILE A 145 -10.92 -14.00 -6.95
C ILE A 145 -11.84 -12.85 -6.54
N THR A 146 -11.44 -12.11 -5.51
CA THR A 146 -12.14 -10.91 -5.05
C THR A 146 -11.23 -9.70 -5.11
N THR A 147 -11.81 -8.52 -5.26
CA THR A 147 -11.07 -7.26 -5.14
C THR A 147 -11.58 -6.37 -4.01
N LEU A 148 -10.65 -5.63 -3.41
CA LEU A 148 -10.89 -4.85 -2.20
C LEU A 148 -11.45 -3.44 -2.47
N GLY A 149 -11.66 -3.10 -3.74
CA GLY A 149 -12.11 -1.78 -4.18
C GLY A 149 -11.03 -0.70 -4.12
N ARG A 150 -11.46 0.56 -4.15
CA ARG A 150 -10.54 1.72 -4.15
C ARG A 150 -9.65 1.70 -2.90
N GLY A 151 -8.35 1.91 -3.09
CA GLY A 151 -7.37 1.81 -2.01
C GLY A 151 -7.05 0.39 -1.56
N GLY A 152 -7.49 -0.62 -2.34
CA GLY A 152 -7.28 -2.02 -1.98
C GLY A 152 -5.82 -2.39 -1.77
N SER A 153 -4.88 -1.86 -2.58
CA SER A 153 -3.45 -2.15 -2.39
C SER A 153 -2.89 -1.56 -1.09
N ASP A 154 -3.33 -0.36 -0.68
CA ASP A 154 -2.95 0.21 0.62
C ASP A 154 -3.49 -0.69 1.74
N THR A 155 -4.77 -1.07 1.64
CA THR A 155 -5.42 -1.98 2.59
C THR A 155 -4.68 -3.32 2.69
N THR A 156 -4.24 -3.90 1.57
CA THR A 156 -3.41 -5.12 1.56
C THR A 156 -2.09 -4.90 2.29
N GLY A 157 -1.40 -3.78 2.06
CA GLY A 157 -0.15 -3.44 2.75
C GLY A 157 -0.32 -3.41 4.26
N VAL A 158 -1.32 -2.67 4.74
CA VAL A 158 -1.61 -2.56 6.17
C VAL A 158 -2.04 -3.90 6.77
N ALA A 159 -2.90 -4.66 6.06
CA ALA A 159 -3.37 -5.94 6.55
C ALA A 159 -2.25 -6.97 6.67
N LEU A 160 -1.30 -6.99 5.72
CA LEU A 160 -0.11 -7.84 5.81
C LEU A 160 0.81 -7.42 6.96
N ALA A 161 0.98 -6.11 7.17
CA ALA A 161 1.77 -5.60 8.29
C ALA A 161 1.17 -6.00 9.63
N ALA A 162 -0.15 -5.87 9.78
CA ALA A 162 -0.88 -6.33 10.97
C ALA A 162 -0.72 -7.84 11.17
N ALA A 163 -0.95 -8.64 10.11
CA ALA A 163 -0.91 -10.09 10.18
C ALA A 163 0.48 -10.64 10.53
N LEU A 164 1.54 -10.00 10.03
CA LEU A 164 2.93 -10.41 10.24
C LEU A 164 3.58 -9.79 11.49
N GLY A 165 2.93 -8.84 12.14
CA GLY A 165 3.53 -8.06 13.24
C GLY A 165 4.71 -7.21 12.77
N ALA A 166 4.57 -6.56 11.61
CA ALA A 166 5.61 -5.70 11.05
C ALA A 166 5.80 -4.43 11.90
N ASP A 167 7.05 -3.95 11.97
CA ASP A 167 7.42 -2.75 12.72
C ASP A 167 6.84 -1.47 12.10
N GLU A 168 6.76 -1.45 10.76
CA GLU A 168 6.25 -0.31 10.00
C GLU A 168 5.66 -0.76 8.67
N CYS A 169 4.57 -0.11 8.24
CA CYS A 169 4.05 -0.20 6.88
C CYS A 169 4.28 1.12 6.13
N GLN A 170 5.11 1.07 5.11
CA GLN A 170 5.51 2.20 4.28
C GLN A 170 4.63 2.27 3.04
N ILE A 171 3.90 3.37 2.87
CA ILE A 171 3.09 3.66 1.69
C ILE A 171 3.85 4.62 0.79
N TYR A 172 4.38 4.07 -0.31
CA TYR A 172 5.06 4.83 -1.35
C TYR A 172 4.08 5.31 -2.42
N THR A 173 4.07 6.62 -2.62
CA THR A 173 3.19 7.31 -3.56
C THR A 173 3.94 8.39 -4.37
N ASP A 174 3.21 9.31 -4.99
CA ASP A 174 3.67 10.46 -5.76
C ASP A 174 3.86 11.75 -4.95
N VAL A 175 3.45 11.76 -3.69
CA VAL A 175 3.75 12.80 -2.70
C VAL A 175 4.75 12.28 -1.68
N ASP A 176 5.57 13.17 -1.14
CA ASP A 176 6.63 12.87 -0.17
C ASP A 176 6.16 12.84 1.29
N GLY A 177 4.88 13.12 1.56
CA GLY A 177 4.27 12.98 2.87
C GLY A 177 2.88 13.60 2.93
N VAL A 178 2.40 13.79 4.15
CA VAL A 178 1.17 14.55 4.44
C VAL A 178 1.57 15.99 4.75
N TYR A 179 0.89 16.94 4.12
CA TYR A 179 1.14 18.36 4.31
C TYR A 179 0.09 18.98 5.23
N THR A 180 0.43 20.11 5.83
CA THR A 180 -0.51 20.94 6.62
C THR A 180 -1.75 21.35 5.83
N THR A 181 -1.66 21.45 4.50
CA THR A 181 -2.81 21.61 3.58
C THR A 181 -2.37 21.25 2.15
N ASP A 182 -3.24 21.37 1.15
CA ASP A 182 -2.86 21.09 -0.24
C ASP A 182 -1.82 22.12 -0.74
N PRO A 183 -0.56 21.71 -1.01
CA PRO A 183 0.50 22.61 -1.47
C PRO A 183 0.22 23.21 -2.86
N ARG A 184 -0.73 22.64 -3.62
CA ARG A 184 -1.18 23.19 -4.91
C ARG A 184 -2.09 24.41 -4.74
N VAL A 185 -2.68 24.57 -3.55
CA VAL A 185 -3.54 25.71 -3.20
C VAL A 185 -2.80 26.72 -2.33
N VAL A 186 -2.01 26.24 -1.37
CA VAL A 186 -1.22 27.08 -0.46
C VAL A 186 0.27 26.70 -0.60
N PRO A 187 1.09 27.48 -1.32
CA PRO A 187 2.50 27.17 -1.54
C PRO A 187 3.34 27.05 -0.26
N GLU A 188 2.91 27.70 0.83
CA GLU A 188 3.58 27.67 2.13
C GLU A 188 3.26 26.42 2.96
N ALA A 189 2.45 25.50 2.43
CA ALA A 189 2.13 24.24 3.10
C ALA A 189 3.42 23.46 3.45
N ARG A 190 3.48 22.95 4.67
CA ARG A 190 4.67 22.24 5.18
C ARG A 190 4.36 20.76 5.32
N ARG A 191 5.34 19.91 5.01
CA ARG A 191 5.24 18.47 5.28
C ARG A 191 5.27 18.23 6.79
N LEU A 192 4.32 17.45 7.29
CA LEU A 192 4.26 17.00 8.67
C LEU A 192 5.30 15.90 8.90
N LYS A 193 6.01 15.95 10.03
CA LYS A 193 6.94 14.88 10.43
C LYS A 193 6.16 13.67 10.95
N SER A 194 5.19 13.93 11.82
CA SER A 194 4.27 12.96 12.37
C SER A 194 2.85 13.53 12.41
N ILE A 195 1.86 12.65 12.44
CA ILE A 195 0.44 12.94 12.63
C ILE A 195 -0.22 11.74 13.32
N THR A 196 -1.27 11.97 14.11
CA THR A 196 -2.01 10.88 14.73
C THR A 196 -2.96 10.19 13.73
N PHE A 197 -3.40 8.97 14.03
CA PHE A 197 -4.45 8.32 13.24
C PHE A 197 -5.75 9.13 13.21
N GLU A 198 -6.14 9.75 14.33
CA GLU A 198 -7.37 10.55 14.42
C GLU A 198 -7.30 11.78 13.52
N GLU A 199 -6.22 12.55 13.60
CA GLU A 199 -6.00 13.72 12.75
C GLU A 199 -5.91 13.33 11.26
N MET A 200 -5.25 12.21 10.95
CA MET A 200 -5.17 11.72 9.57
C MET A 200 -6.54 11.30 9.03
N LEU A 201 -7.38 10.66 9.85
CA LEU A 201 -8.75 10.29 9.46
C LEU A 201 -9.58 11.54 9.18
N GLU A 202 -9.48 12.57 10.02
CA GLU A 202 -10.15 13.86 9.78
C GLU A 202 -9.67 14.51 8.47
N LEU A 203 -8.36 14.63 8.25
CA LEU A 203 -7.81 15.19 7.01
C LEU A 203 -8.22 14.40 5.76
N ALA A 204 -8.21 13.07 5.84
CA ALA A 204 -8.60 12.21 4.73
C ALA A 204 -10.11 12.31 4.45
N SER A 205 -10.95 12.40 5.48
CA SER A 205 -12.40 12.56 5.34
C SER A 205 -12.78 13.88 4.67
N GLN A 206 -12.00 14.94 4.90
CA GLN A 206 -12.23 16.29 4.38
C GLN A 206 -11.53 16.55 3.03
N GLY A 207 -11.04 15.52 2.34
CA GLY A 207 -10.58 15.64 0.94
C GLY A 207 -9.08 15.48 0.71
N SER A 208 -8.28 15.17 1.74
CA SER A 208 -6.87 14.79 1.52
C SER A 208 -6.79 13.44 0.79
N LYS A 209 -6.38 13.47 -0.49
CA LYS A 209 -6.35 12.29 -1.38
C LYS A 209 -5.09 11.43 -1.23
N VAL A 210 -4.23 11.72 -0.25
CA VAL A 210 -2.91 11.09 -0.09
C VAL A 210 -3.02 9.62 0.34
N LEU A 211 -3.92 9.33 1.27
CA LEU A 211 -4.20 7.97 1.76
C LEU A 211 -5.68 7.66 1.67
N GLN A 212 -5.98 6.38 1.50
CA GLN A 212 -7.35 5.89 1.50
C GLN A 212 -7.81 5.68 2.94
N ILE A 213 -8.93 6.30 3.33
CA ILE A 213 -9.46 6.29 4.70
C ILE A 213 -9.46 4.87 5.29
N ARG A 214 -9.91 3.90 4.50
CA ARG A 214 -9.99 2.49 4.89
C ARG A 214 -8.65 1.89 5.33
N SER A 215 -7.52 2.26 4.71
CA SER A 215 -6.21 1.75 5.13
C SER A 215 -5.74 2.41 6.43
N VAL A 216 -6.08 3.68 6.65
CA VAL A 216 -5.80 4.41 7.90
C VAL A 216 -6.62 3.84 9.07
N GLU A 217 -7.92 3.60 8.85
CA GLU A 217 -8.80 2.95 9.84
C GLU A 217 -8.28 1.56 10.23
N PHE A 218 -7.87 0.78 9.23
CA PHE A 218 -7.32 -0.56 9.46
C PHE A 218 -6.01 -0.46 10.26
N ALA A 219 -5.13 0.47 9.92
CA ALA A 219 -3.87 0.66 10.63
C ALA A 219 -4.08 1.07 12.09
N GLY A 220 -5.00 2.01 12.34
CA GLY A 220 -5.37 2.42 13.69
C GLY A 220 -5.97 1.26 14.50
N LYS A 221 -6.87 0.47 13.90
CA LYS A 221 -7.48 -0.69 14.57
C LYS A 221 -6.46 -1.75 15.00
N TYR A 222 -5.46 -2.02 14.18
CA TYR A 222 -4.45 -3.06 14.43
C TYR A 222 -3.11 -2.50 14.95
N LYS A 223 -3.07 -1.22 15.29
CA LYS A 223 -1.89 -0.50 15.78
C LYS A 223 -0.65 -0.62 14.89
N VAL A 224 -0.83 -0.56 13.58
CA VAL A 224 0.27 -0.61 12.59
C VAL A 224 0.79 0.80 12.33
N LYS A 225 2.05 1.08 12.65
CA LYS A 225 2.69 2.36 12.30
C LYS A 225 2.74 2.51 10.77
N LEU A 226 2.21 3.62 10.24
CA LEU A 226 2.25 3.91 8.81
C LEU A 226 3.23 5.03 8.50
N ARG A 227 3.92 4.94 7.37
CA ARG A 227 4.73 6.05 6.87
C ARG A 227 4.39 6.35 5.43
N VAL A 228 4.06 7.60 5.14
CA VAL A 228 3.80 8.08 3.77
C VAL A 228 5.10 8.65 3.20
N LEU A 229 5.49 8.16 2.02
CA LEU A 229 6.77 8.49 1.38
C LEU A 229 6.60 8.66 -0.12
N SER A 230 7.50 9.43 -0.74
CA SER A 230 7.58 9.52 -2.20
C SER A 230 8.42 8.39 -2.77
N SER A 231 7.89 7.72 -3.79
CA SER A 231 8.65 6.80 -4.63
C SER A 231 9.54 7.49 -5.66
N PHE A 232 9.40 8.81 -5.83
CA PHE A 232 10.15 9.62 -6.80
C PHE A 232 11.42 10.22 -6.20
N GLU A 233 11.49 10.31 -4.88
CA GLU A 233 12.64 10.82 -4.13
C GLU A 233 13.39 9.67 -3.49
N GLU A 234 14.72 9.71 -3.51
CA GLU A 234 15.55 8.65 -2.92
C GLU A 234 15.66 8.72 -1.40
N GLU A 235 15.58 9.94 -0.87
CA GLU A 235 15.75 10.28 0.54
C GLU A 235 14.53 11.05 1.03
N GLY A 236 14.25 10.96 2.33
CA GLY A 236 13.14 11.65 2.96
C GLY A 236 12.48 10.79 4.04
N ASP A 237 12.23 11.41 5.19
CA ASP A 237 11.59 10.74 6.34
C ASP A 237 10.08 10.59 6.18
N GLY A 238 9.51 11.29 5.20
CA GLY A 238 8.09 11.33 4.93
C GLY A 238 7.27 11.86 6.10
N THR A 239 6.08 11.30 6.27
CA THR A 239 5.22 11.54 7.44
C THR A 239 4.88 10.22 8.12
N LEU A 240 5.18 10.14 9.42
CA LEU A 240 4.78 9.01 10.27
C LEU A 240 3.36 9.21 10.78
N ILE A 241 2.48 8.24 10.58
CA ILE A 241 1.15 8.19 11.17
C ILE A 241 1.17 7.15 12.29
N THR A 242 0.91 7.60 13.51
CA THR A 242 1.07 6.78 14.72
C THR A 242 0.08 7.19 15.82
N PHE A 243 0.14 6.57 17.00
CA PHE A 243 -0.62 7.02 18.18
C PHE A 243 0.12 8.13 18.91
N GLU A 244 -0.61 8.94 19.67
CA GLU A 244 -0.05 10.05 20.45
C GLU A 244 1.12 9.65 21.34
N GLU A 245 1.04 8.47 21.97
CA GLU A 245 2.09 7.96 22.89
C GLU A 245 3.42 7.62 22.18
N ASP A 246 3.39 7.40 20.87
CA ASP A 246 4.53 6.97 20.04
C ASP A 246 5.11 8.09 19.16
N GLY A 247 4.34 9.16 18.93
CA GLY A 247 4.64 10.20 17.94
C GLY A 247 5.09 11.54 18.51
N LYS A 248 5.10 11.68 19.84
CA LYS A 248 5.36 12.92 20.56
C LYS A 248 6.74 12.87 21.22
N ASP A 249 7.70 13.54 20.61
CA ASP A 249 8.78 14.13 21.40
C ASP A 249 8.10 15.08 22.40
N ASN A 250 8.48 15.03 23.68
CA ASN A 250 7.93 15.80 24.82
C ASN A 250 8.13 17.34 24.67
N ASP A 251 7.76 17.94 23.56
CA ASP A 251 7.88 19.38 23.32
C ASP A 251 6.62 20.10 23.80
N MET A 252 6.81 21.08 24.71
CA MET A 252 5.73 21.85 25.35
C MET A 252 4.99 22.82 24.40
N GLU A 253 5.45 23.00 23.15
CA GLU A 253 4.88 23.91 22.15
C GLU A 253 4.28 23.13 20.96
N GLU A 254 3.29 22.26 21.24
CA GLU A 254 2.58 21.56 20.18
C GLU A 254 1.65 22.51 19.39
N PRO A 255 1.62 22.44 18.04
CA PRO A 255 0.64 23.16 17.26
C PRO A 255 -0.77 22.64 17.57
N ILE A 256 -1.69 23.55 17.93
CA ILE A 256 -3.09 23.23 18.24
C ILE A 256 -3.84 22.65 17.02
N ILE A 257 -3.36 22.96 15.81
CA ILE A 257 -3.97 22.53 14.55
C ILE A 257 -2.88 21.93 13.66
N SER A 258 -3.02 20.63 13.37
CA SER A 258 -2.06 19.87 12.55
C SER A 258 -2.26 20.09 11.04
N GLY A 259 -3.46 20.42 10.58
CA GLY A 259 -3.69 20.73 9.18
C GLY A 259 -5.10 21.23 8.85
N ILE A 260 -5.26 21.68 7.61
CA ILE A 260 -6.49 22.18 7.02
C ILE A 260 -6.73 21.39 5.74
N ALA A 261 -7.80 20.60 5.72
CA ALA A 261 -8.31 19.95 4.52
C ALA A 261 -9.60 20.65 4.06
N PHE A 262 -9.88 20.59 2.77
CA PHE A 262 -11.11 21.11 2.18
C PHE A 262 -11.57 20.20 1.06
N ASN A 263 -12.88 20.09 0.89
CA ASN A 263 -13.48 19.48 -0.29
C ASN A 263 -14.04 20.58 -1.19
N ARG A 264 -13.73 20.53 -2.50
CA ARG A 264 -14.30 21.43 -3.51
C ARG A 264 -15.59 20.88 -4.14
N ASP A 265 -15.89 19.61 -3.88
CA ASP A 265 -17.11 18.93 -4.29
C ASP A 265 -18.21 19.07 -3.24
#